data_AF-A0AA48M2W3-F1
#
_entry.id   AF-A0AA48M2W3-F1
#
_cell.length_a   1.000
_cell.length_b   1.000
_cell.length_c   1.000
_cell.angle_alpha   90.00
_cell.angle_beta   90.00
_cell.angle_gamma   90.00
#
_symmetry.space_group_name_H-M   'P 1'
#
loop_
_entity.id
_entity.type
_entity.pdbx_description
1 polymer ?
#
loop_
_entity_poly.entity_id
_entity_poly.type
_entity_poly.pdbx_seq_one_letter_code
_entity_poly.pdbx_strand_id
1 'polypeptide(L)'
;MTSAVRTRDLERELKAAQLVREQVQDLVGEDLALIRDSVEGQTSLFEIMSAMAEADGEEAALVEGLAAYIKKLQDRKMRIEERREIRRALMANALDVAELPNLVTAAGTITRKALPPKVIVVEEADIPARFYVPQEPKLDRAALLKALKERAAAIAEITAEPGSLDDKGALATIDRDYPPIPGATLSNGGTTIQIRR
;
A
#
# COMPACT_ATOMS: atom_id res chain seq x y z
N MET A 1 -26.90 4.93 -42.92
CA MET A 1 -26.13 4.03 -42.03
C MET A 1 -26.07 4.49 -40.56
N THR A 2 -26.86 5.48 -40.14
CA THR A 2 -26.58 6.23 -38.89
C THR A 2 -27.47 5.87 -37.69
N SER A 3 -28.61 5.17 -37.90
CA SER A 3 -29.56 4.86 -36.82
C SER A 3 -29.16 3.63 -35.99
N ALA A 4 -28.85 2.49 -36.64
CA ALA A 4 -28.56 1.24 -35.94
C ALA A 4 -27.24 1.25 -35.13
N VAL A 5 -26.25 2.07 -35.54
CA VAL A 5 -24.99 2.25 -34.79
C VAL A 5 -25.26 3.02 -33.49
N ARG A 6 -26.02 4.12 -33.55
CA ARG A 6 -26.44 4.89 -32.36
C ARG A 6 -27.27 4.05 -31.38
N THR A 7 -28.13 3.17 -31.87
CA THR A 7 -28.91 2.26 -31.00
C THR A 7 -28.01 1.25 -30.28
N ARG A 8 -27.00 0.68 -30.96
CA ARG A 8 -26.02 -0.22 -30.34
C ARG A 8 -25.14 0.46 -29.30
N ASP A 9 -24.80 1.74 -29.51
CA ASP A 9 -24.03 2.53 -28.55
C ASP A 9 -24.86 2.84 -27.30
N LEU A 10 -26.15 3.19 -27.45
CA LEU A 10 -27.08 3.39 -26.35
C LEU A 10 -27.33 2.10 -25.55
N GLU A 11 -27.48 0.95 -26.21
CA GLU A 11 -27.65 -0.34 -25.53
C GLU A 11 -26.42 -0.71 -24.69
N ARG A 12 -25.21 -0.37 -25.16
CA ARG A 12 -23.96 -0.59 -24.41
C ARG A 12 -23.87 0.33 -23.20
N GLU A 13 -24.23 1.60 -23.37
CA GLU A 13 -24.22 2.58 -22.29
C GLU A 13 -25.22 2.22 -21.18
N LEU A 14 -26.44 1.81 -21.55
CA LEU A 14 -27.46 1.37 -20.59
C LEU A 14 -27.02 0.11 -19.83
N LYS A 15 -26.42 -0.86 -20.52
CA LYS A 15 -25.88 -2.07 -19.87
C LYS A 15 -24.73 -1.74 -18.92
N ALA A 16 -23.86 -0.81 -19.29
CA ALA A 16 -22.78 -0.37 -18.42
C ALA A 16 -23.31 0.37 -17.18
N ALA A 17 -24.31 1.25 -17.34
CA ALA A 17 -24.95 1.92 -16.21
C ALA A 17 -25.65 0.93 -15.27
N GLN A 18 -26.34 -0.08 -15.82
CA GLN A 18 -26.97 -1.15 -15.04
C GLN A 18 -25.92 -1.96 -14.26
N LEU A 19 -24.83 -2.35 -14.91
CA LEU A 19 -23.74 -3.09 -14.26
C LEU A 19 -23.15 -2.31 -13.07
N VAL A 20 -22.90 -1.01 -13.23
CA VAL A 20 -22.36 -0.19 -12.15
C VAL A 20 -23.34 -0.11 -10.97
N ARG A 21 -24.64 0.03 -11.22
CA ARG A 21 -25.66 0.04 -10.15
C ARG A 21 -25.71 -1.28 -9.38
N GLU A 22 -25.70 -2.41 -10.08
CA GLU A 22 -25.67 -3.74 -9.45
C GLU A 22 -24.40 -3.91 -8.61
N GLN A 23 -23.24 -3.54 -9.15
CA GLN A 23 -21.98 -3.62 -8.42
C GLN A 23 -21.93 -2.72 -7.20
N VAL A 24 -22.50 -1.51 -7.29
CA VAL A 24 -22.62 -0.61 -6.15
C VAL A 24 -23.49 -1.26 -5.07
N GLN A 25 -24.64 -1.84 -5.41
CA GLN A 25 -25.50 -2.50 -4.42
C GLN A 25 -24.82 -3.68 -3.72
N ASP A 26 -23.97 -4.44 -4.42
CA ASP A 26 -23.29 -5.62 -3.86
C ASP A 26 -22.02 -5.28 -3.06
N LEU A 27 -21.29 -4.21 -3.43
CA LEU A 27 -19.98 -3.87 -2.85
C LEU A 27 -20.04 -2.80 -1.76
N VAL A 28 -21.08 -1.97 -1.76
CA VAL A 28 -21.18 -0.78 -0.91
C VAL A 28 -21.98 -1.12 0.34
N GLY A 29 -21.26 -1.43 1.44
CA GLY A 29 -21.87 -1.67 2.76
C GLY A 29 -22.56 -0.42 3.34
N GLU A 30 -23.22 -0.56 4.51
CA GLU A 30 -24.04 0.50 5.14
C GLU A 30 -23.31 1.85 5.30
N ASP A 31 -22.00 1.84 5.56
CA ASP A 31 -21.19 3.06 5.75
C ASP A 31 -21.04 3.91 4.48
N LEU A 32 -21.32 3.35 3.30
CA LEU A 32 -21.21 4.03 2.01
C LEU A 32 -22.59 4.30 1.38
N ALA A 33 -23.66 4.34 2.20
CA ALA A 33 -25.03 4.62 1.76
C ALA A 33 -25.14 5.90 0.92
N LEU A 34 -24.29 6.90 1.18
CA LEU A 34 -24.23 8.15 0.39
C LEU A 34 -23.90 7.90 -1.09
N ILE A 35 -22.97 6.99 -1.37
CA ILE A 35 -22.58 6.63 -2.75
C ILE A 35 -23.73 5.88 -3.43
N ARG A 36 -24.37 4.95 -2.70
CA ARG A 36 -25.52 4.18 -3.22
C ARG A 36 -26.67 5.11 -3.62
N ASP A 37 -27.09 5.99 -2.72
CA ASP A 37 -28.21 6.90 -2.95
C ASP A 37 -27.90 7.89 -4.09
N SER A 38 -26.64 8.32 -4.22
CA SER A 38 -26.18 9.16 -5.33
C SER A 38 -26.24 8.43 -6.68
N VAL A 39 -25.78 7.17 -6.74
CA VAL A 39 -25.76 6.37 -7.98
C VAL A 39 -27.17 5.92 -8.42
N GLU A 40 -28.06 5.63 -7.48
CA GLU A 40 -29.45 5.25 -7.76
C GLU A 40 -30.28 6.41 -8.35
N GLY A 41 -29.95 7.66 -8.00
CA GLY A 41 -30.63 8.86 -8.51
C GLY A 41 -30.25 9.26 -9.94
N GLN A 42 -29.15 8.73 -10.48
CA GLN A 42 -28.65 9.11 -11.81
C GLN A 42 -29.20 8.19 -12.91
N THR A 43 -29.34 8.71 -14.13
CA THR A 43 -30.00 7.99 -15.23
C THR A 43 -29.01 7.46 -16.27
N SER A 44 -28.00 8.24 -16.62
CA SER A 44 -26.97 7.87 -17.61
C SER A 44 -25.68 7.36 -16.97
N LEU A 45 -24.88 6.61 -17.74
CA LEU A 45 -23.56 6.19 -17.28
C LEU A 45 -22.67 7.39 -16.98
N PHE A 46 -22.74 8.42 -17.81
CA PHE A 46 -21.96 9.64 -17.64
C PHE A 46 -22.27 10.34 -16.31
N GLU A 47 -23.55 10.47 -15.96
CA GLU A 47 -23.99 11.05 -14.68
C GLU A 47 -23.49 10.23 -13.49
N ILE A 48 -23.61 8.90 -13.54
CA ILE A 48 -23.11 7.99 -12.49
C ILE A 48 -21.59 8.16 -12.30
N MET A 49 -20.81 8.11 -13.39
CA MET A 49 -19.35 8.22 -13.34
C MET A 49 -18.90 9.60 -12.87
N SER A 50 -19.65 10.66 -13.23
CA SER A 50 -19.36 12.03 -12.79
C SER A 50 -19.59 12.19 -11.29
N ALA A 51 -20.74 11.72 -10.78
CA ALA A 51 -21.04 11.74 -9.36
C ALA A 51 -20.02 10.96 -8.52
N MET A 52 -19.56 9.81 -9.01
CA MET A 52 -18.49 9.05 -8.36
C MET A 52 -17.14 9.78 -8.38
N ALA A 53 -16.79 10.47 -9.48
CA ALA A 53 -15.54 11.22 -9.57
C ALA A 53 -15.53 12.47 -8.67
N GLU A 54 -16.69 13.09 -8.47
CA GLU A 54 -16.90 14.18 -7.51
C GLU A 54 -16.74 13.68 -6.07
N ALA A 55 -17.39 12.57 -5.71
CA ALA A 55 -17.28 11.96 -4.38
C ALA A 55 -15.82 11.56 -4.05
N ASP A 56 -15.10 10.93 -4.99
CA ASP A 56 -13.67 10.62 -4.83
C ASP A 56 -12.83 11.89 -4.59
N GLY A 57 -13.26 13.04 -5.12
CA GLY A 57 -12.56 14.32 -4.95
C GLY A 57 -12.74 14.91 -3.57
N GLU A 58 -13.95 14.88 -3.07
CA GLU A 58 -14.25 15.28 -1.69
C GLU A 58 -13.51 14.38 -0.70
N GLU A 59 -13.54 13.06 -0.91
CA GLU A 59 -12.83 12.09 -0.09
C GLU A 59 -11.32 12.29 -0.15
N ALA A 60 -10.73 12.52 -1.33
CA ALA A 60 -9.30 12.82 -1.46
C ALA A 60 -8.89 14.07 -0.67
N ALA A 61 -9.70 15.13 -0.71
CA ALA A 61 -9.45 16.34 0.07
C ALA A 61 -9.55 16.09 1.59
N LEU A 62 -10.52 15.27 2.02
CA LEU A 62 -10.66 14.86 3.43
C LEU A 62 -9.46 14.03 3.89
N VAL A 63 -9.00 13.08 3.08
CA VAL A 63 -7.81 12.26 3.37
C VAL A 63 -6.58 13.13 3.58
N GLU A 64 -6.35 14.12 2.71
CA GLU A 64 -5.23 15.05 2.84
C GLU A 64 -5.34 15.90 4.12
N GLY A 65 -6.53 16.45 4.39
CA GLY A 65 -6.80 17.23 5.60
C GLY A 65 -6.58 16.43 6.88
N LEU A 66 -7.04 15.17 6.91
CA LEU A 66 -6.84 14.25 8.02
C LEU A 66 -5.36 13.90 8.20
N ALA A 67 -4.62 13.64 7.12
CA ALA A 67 -3.19 13.39 7.18
C ALA A 67 -2.42 14.58 7.80
N ALA A 68 -2.75 15.80 7.39
CA ALA A 68 -2.16 17.02 7.96
C ALA A 68 -2.50 17.18 9.45
N TYR A 69 -3.73 16.85 9.86
CA TYR A 69 -4.14 16.91 11.27
C TYR A 69 -3.46 15.84 12.13
N ILE A 70 -3.38 14.59 11.63
CA ILE A 70 -2.68 13.49 12.29
C ILE A 70 -1.22 13.86 12.53
N LYS A 71 -0.54 14.45 11.54
CA LYS A 71 0.84 14.92 11.68
C LYS A 71 0.99 15.93 12.83
N LYS A 72 0.09 16.92 12.93
CA LYS A 72 0.10 17.89 14.04
C LYS A 72 -0.10 17.21 15.40
N LEU A 73 -0.95 16.19 15.48
CA LEU A 73 -1.15 15.42 16.70
C LEU A 73 0.07 14.56 17.05
N GLN A 74 0.75 13.97 16.07
CA GLN A 74 2.01 13.25 16.26
C GLN A 74 3.10 14.17 16.80
N ASP A 75 3.26 15.37 16.22
CA ASP A 75 4.22 16.37 16.72
C ASP A 75 3.90 16.82 18.16
N ARG A 76 2.62 16.92 18.50
CA ARG A 76 2.18 17.22 19.87
C ARG A 76 2.47 16.06 20.82
N LYS A 77 2.23 14.82 20.39
CA LYS A 77 2.54 13.60 21.14
C LYS A 77 4.03 13.52 21.45
N MET A 78 4.89 13.69 20.45
CA MET A 78 6.34 13.67 20.60
C MET A 78 6.82 14.68 21.65
N ARG A 79 6.36 15.93 21.57
CA ARG A 79 6.67 16.96 22.58
C ARG A 79 6.21 16.60 24.00
N ILE A 80 5.08 15.89 24.13
CA ILE A 80 4.60 15.42 25.44
C ILE A 80 5.48 14.27 25.95
N GLU A 81 5.90 13.37 25.07
CA GLU A 81 6.79 12.26 25.39
C GLU A 81 8.16 12.77 25.85
N GLU A 82 8.76 13.71 25.14
CA GLU A 82 10.02 14.38 25.52
C GLU A 82 9.90 15.03 26.91
N ARG A 83 8.85 15.83 27.15
CA ARG A 83 8.63 16.44 28.47
C ARG A 83 8.43 15.40 29.57
N ARG A 84 7.80 14.26 29.27
CA ARG A 84 7.62 13.16 30.21
C ARG A 84 8.95 12.47 30.52
N GLU A 85 9.82 12.32 29.53
CA GLU A 85 11.15 11.76 29.70
C GLU A 85 12.07 12.69 30.51
N ILE A 86 12.12 13.98 30.16
CA ILE A 86 12.88 14.99 30.91
C ILE A 86 12.45 15.00 32.39
N ARG A 87 11.14 15.02 32.67
CA ARG A 87 10.65 14.96 34.06
C ARG A 87 11.09 13.69 34.78
N ARG A 88 11.10 12.54 34.10
CA ARG A 88 11.55 11.28 34.69
C ARG A 88 13.04 11.26 34.96
N ALA A 89 13.86 11.80 34.05
CA ALA A 89 15.29 11.97 34.27
C ALA A 89 15.58 12.89 35.46
N LEU A 90 14.87 14.02 35.57
CA LEU A 90 15.00 14.93 36.73
C LEU A 90 14.60 14.25 38.04
N MET A 91 13.52 13.48 38.06
CA MET A 91 13.12 12.71 39.26
C MET A 91 14.15 11.64 39.64
N ALA A 92 14.74 10.95 38.66
CA ALA A 92 15.80 9.98 38.90
C ALA A 92 17.06 10.66 39.48
N ASN A 93 17.52 11.75 38.85
CA ASN A 93 18.67 12.53 39.31
C ASN A 93 18.44 13.11 40.72
N ALA A 94 17.22 13.55 41.03
CA ALA A 94 16.88 14.04 42.37
C ALA A 94 16.95 12.93 43.43
N LEU A 95 16.46 11.72 43.11
CA LEU A 95 16.62 10.55 44.00
C LEU A 95 18.09 10.16 44.17
N ASP A 96 18.90 10.28 43.11
CA ASP A 96 20.35 10.02 43.16
C ASP A 96 21.07 10.99 44.09
N VAL A 97 20.83 12.29 43.94
CA VAL A 97 21.43 13.34 44.79
C VAL A 97 20.96 13.23 46.24
N ALA A 98 19.70 12.83 46.46
CA ALA A 98 19.16 12.63 47.80
C ALA A 98 19.54 11.27 48.43
N GLU A 99 20.26 10.41 47.69
CA GLU A 99 20.60 9.04 48.09
C GLU A 99 19.39 8.19 48.52
N LEU A 100 18.21 8.47 47.96
CA LEU A 100 16.96 7.79 48.30
C LEU A 100 16.67 6.65 47.31
N PRO A 101 16.40 5.41 47.77
CA PRO A 101 16.05 4.31 46.88
C PRO A 101 14.64 4.46 46.29
N ASN A 102 13.72 5.07 47.04
CA ASN A 102 12.37 5.39 46.59
C ASN A 102 11.79 6.59 47.33
N LEU A 103 10.75 7.21 46.75
CA LEU A 103 9.97 8.28 47.33
C LEU A 103 8.48 8.01 47.12
N VAL A 104 7.71 7.94 48.21
CA VAL A 104 6.25 7.76 48.17
C VAL A 104 5.58 9.13 48.09
N THR A 105 4.70 9.30 47.10
CA THR A 105 3.92 10.52 46.90
C THR A 105 2.43 10.19 46.81
N ALA A 106 1.55 11.20 46.93
CA ALA A 106 0.11 11.03 46.74
C ALA A 106 -0.27 10.53 45.32
N ALA A 107 0.60 10.76 44.32
CA ALA A 107 0.40 10.30 42.95
C ALA A 107 1.00 8.91 42.67
N GLY A 108 1.72 8.32 43.63
CA GLY A 108 2.37 7.01 43.52
C GLY A 108 3.80 6.97 44.06
N THR A 109 4.43 5.80 43.97
CA THR A 109 5.81 5.58 44.43
C THR A 109 6.80 5.75 43.28
N ILE A 110 7.77 6.64 43.46
CA ILE A 110 8.89 6.87 42.56
C ILE A 110 10.04 6.01 43.05
N THR A 111 10.34 4.91 42.38
CA THR A 111 11.45 4.01 42.73
C THR A 111 12.59 4.17 41.74
N ARG A 112 13.82 4.33 42.25
CA ARG A 112 15.01 4.26 41.41
C ARG A 112 15.26 2.80 41.02
N LYS A 113 15.28 2.52 39.73
CA LYS A 113 15.68 1.21 39.19
C LYS A 113 16.87 1.41 38.27
N ALA A 114 17.89 0.58 38.43
CA ALA A 114 18.96 0.49 37.45
C ALA A 114 18.37 -0.03 36.14
N LEU A 115 18.52 0.73 35.06
CA LEU A 115 18.12 0.26 33.74
C LEU A 115 19.10 -0.83 33.30
N PRO A 116 18.65 -1.97 32.74
CA PRO A 116 19.56 -2.96 32.21
C PRO A 116 20.44 -2.31 31.12
N PRO A 117 21.75 -2.64 31.09
CA PRO A 117 22.66 -2.10 30.09
C PRO A 117 22.17 -2.48 28.68
N LYS A 118 22.09 -1.49 27.80
CA LYS A 118 21.79 -1.71 26.38
C LYS A 118 23.09 -1.89 25.61
N VAL A 119 23.12 -2.84 24.68
CA VAL A 119 24.25 -3.00 23.76
C VAL A 119 24.28 -1.78 22.83
N ILE A 120 25.36 -1.00 22.90
CA ILE A 120 25.64 0.09 21.97
C ILE A 120 26.66 -0.45 20.98
N VAL A 121 26.23 -0.68 19.74
CA VAL A 121 27.13 -1.07 18.66
C VAL A 121 27.80 0.21 18.14
N VAL A 122 29.11 0.33 18.37
CA VAL A 122 29.90 1.48 17.93
C VAL A 122 30.35 1.30 16.48
N GLU A 123 30.83 0.10 16.16
CA GLU A 123 31.28 -0.30 14.83
C GLU A 123 30.84 -1.74 14.57
N GLU A 124 30.14 -1.97 13.46
CA GLU A 124 29.63 -3.29 13.10
C GLU A 124 30.75 -4.19 12.56
N ALA A 125 31.74 -3.62 11.87
CA ALA A 125 32.86 -4.40 11.33
C ALA A 125 33.73 -5.09 12.40
N ASP A 126 33.77 -4.53 13.62
CA ASP A 126 34.54 -5.06 14.75
C ASP A 126 33.77 -6.12 15.54
N ILE A 127 32.47 -6.32 15.26
CA ILE A 127 31.67 -7.33 15.94
C ILE A 127 32.06 -8.71 15.40
N PRO A 128 32.48 -9.66 16.26
CA PRO A 128 32.81 -11.00 15.81
C PRO A 128 31.64 -11.68 15.09
N ALA A 129 31.93 -12.39 14.00
CA ALA A 129 30.95 -13.07 13.15
C ALA A 129 29.99 -14.02 13.90
N ARG A 130 30.33 -14.46 15.12
CA ARG A 130 29.47 -15.26 16.02
C ARG A 130 28.17 -14.55 16.46
N PHE A 131 28.14 -13.22 16.41
CA PHE A 131 26.96 -12.42 16.77
C PHE A 131 26.10 -12.05 15.55
N TYR A 132 26.56 -12.37 14.33
CA TYR A 132 25.79 -12.18 13.11
C TYR A 132 25.01 -13.45 12.79
N VAL A 133 23.70 -13.30 12.59
CA VAL A 133 22.89 -14.35 11.99
C VAL A 133 23.04 -14.22 10.47
N PRO A 134 23.49 -15.27 9.74
CA PRO A 134 23.50 -15.27 8.29
C PRO A 134 22.08 -14.97 7.78
N GLN A 135 21.89 -13.87 7.04
CA GLN A 135 20.60 -13.61 6.41
C GLN A 135 20.39 -14.63 5.29
N GLU A 136 19.25 -15.34 5.31
CA GLU A 136 18.80 -16.13 4.18
C GLU A 136 18.75 -15.25 2.92
N PRO A 137 19.08 -15.78 1.72
CA PRO A 137 19.10 -14.99 0.50
C PRO A 137 17.72 -14.36 0.28
N LYS A 138 17.64 -13.04 0.50
CA LYS A 138 16.42 -12.27 0.25
C LYS A 138 16.10 -12.38 -1.23
N LEU A 139 14.92 -12.89 -1.53
CA LEU A 139 14.41 -12.94 -2.90
C LEU A 139 14.33 -11.50 -3.44
N ASP A 140 15.17 -11.19 -4.44
CA ASP A 140 15.08 -9.94 -5.17
C ASP A 140 13.85 -9.96 -6.08
N ARG A 141 12.73 -9.47 -5.52
CA ARG A 141 11.45 -9.38 -6.22
C ARG A 141 11.52 -8.43 -7.43
N ALA A 142 12.43 -7.46 -7.44
CA ALA A 142 12.57 -6.51 -8.54
C ALA A 142 13.30 -7.16 -9.73
N ALA A 143 14.39 -7.88 -9.47
CA ALA A 143 15.07 -8.67 -10.49
C ALA A 143 14.17 -9.78 -11.04
N LEU A 144 13.41 -10.45 -10.18
CA LEU A 144 12.44 -11.47 -10.57
C LEU A 144 11.31 -10.89 -11.45
N LEU A 145 10.76 -9.73 -11.09
CA LEU A 145 9.74 -9.05 -11.89
C LEU A 145 10.29 -8.62 -13.25
N LYS A 146 11.53 -8.12 -13.30
CA LYS A 146 12.19 -7.75 -14.56
C LYS A 146 12.35 -8.96 -15.48
N ALA A 147 12.89 -10.06 -14.97
CA ALA A 147 13.09 -11.29 -15.74
C ALA A 147 11.75 -11.88 -16.25
N LEU A 148 10.69 -11.84 -15.43
CA LEU A 148 9.36 -12.29 -15.85
C LEU A 148 8.74 -11.40 -16.94
N LYS A 149 8.94 -10.08 -16.87
CA LYS A 149 8.48 -9.15 -17.92
C LYS A 149 9.23 -9.34 -19.23
N GLU A 150 10.55 -9.51 -19.17
CA GLU A 150 11.39 -9.76 -20.35
C GLU A 150 11.01 -11.08 -21.03
N ARG A 151 10.78 -12.13 -20.24
CA ARG A 151 10.25 -13.41 -20.76
C ARG A 151 8.86 -13.27 -21.37
N ALA A 152 7.95 -12.53 -20.72
CA ALA A 152 6.60 -12.30 -21.24
C ALA A 152 6.61 -11.49 -22.54
N ALA A 153 7.51 -10.50 -22.66
CA ALA A 153 7.69 -9.72 -23.88
C ALA A 153 8.22 -10.60 -25.03
N ALA A 154 9.20 -11.46 -24.77
CA ALA A 154 9.73 -12.39 -25.75
C ALA A 154 8.66 -13.40 -26.24
N ILE A 155 7.80 -13.88 -25.34
CA ILE A 155 6.66 -14.76 -25.71
C ILE A 155 5.61 -14.00 -26.54
N ALA A 156 5.35 -12.73 -26.21
CA ALA A 156 4.39 -11.91 -26.94
C ALA A 156 4.85 -11.59 -28.37
N GLU A 157 6.15 -11.33 -28.59
CA GLU A 157 6.71 -11.06 -29.93
C GLU A 157 6.55 -12.25 -30.88
N ILE A 158 6.69 -13.49 -30.39
CA ILE A 158 6.51 -14.70 -31.21
C ILE A 158 5.03 -14.94 -31.56
N THR A 159 4.12 -14.52 -30.69
CA THR A 159 2.68 -14.73 -30.88
C THR A 159 2.05 -13.70 -31.84
N ALA A 160 2.80 -12.66 -32.23
CA ALA A 160 2.32 -11.55 -33.07
C ALA A 160 2.47 -11.76 -34.60
N GLU A 161 3.28 -12.71 -35.06
CA GLU A 161 3.40 -13.04 -36.49
C GLU A 161 2.57 -14.30 -36.85
N PRO A 162 1.47 -14.17 -37.61
CA PRO A 162 0.66 -15.33 -37.97
C PRO A 162 1.32 -16.09 -39.13
N GLY A 163 1.93 -17.24 -38.83
CA GLY A 163 2.09 -18.29 -39.85
C GLY A 163 3.48 -18.91 -40.06
N SER A 164 4.17 -19.37 -39.01
CA SER A 164 5.13 -20.47 -39.22
C SER A 164 5.02 -21.50 -38.09
N LEU A 165 4.65 -22.72 -38.45
CA LEU A 165 4.82 -23.89 -37.61
C LEU A 165 6.31 -24.00 -37.25
N ASP A 166 6.67 -23.56 -36.04
CA ASP A 166 7.87 -23.99 -35.30
C ASP A 166 7.78 -23.54 -33.82
N ASP A 167 6.60 -23.68 -33.20
CA ASP A 167 6.36 -23.31 -31.79
C ASP A 167 7.41 -23.91 -30.84
N LYS A 168 7.95 -25.10 -31.17
CA LYS A 168 8.99 -25.77 -30.36
C LYS A 168 10.39 -25.18 -30.51
N GLY A 169 10.77 -24.67 -31.68
CA GLY A 169 12.09 -24.06 -31.92
C GLY A 169 12.16 -22.63 -31.37
N ALA A 170 11.04 -21.91 -31.46
CA ALA A 170 10.87 -20.55 -30.97
C ALA A 170 10.79 -20.51 -29.42
N LEU A 171 10.11 -21.47 -28.78
CA LEU A 171 10.18 -21.64 -27.32
C LEU A 171 11.59 -22.06 -26.85
N ALA A 172 12.30 -22.91 -27.59
CA ALA A 172 13.65 -23.35 -27.21
C ALA A 172 14.71 -22.24 -27.29
N THR A 173 14.49 -21.24 -28.14
CA THR A 173 15.35 -20.04 -28.21
C THR A 173 15.02 -19.06 -27.07
N ILE A 174 13.74 -18.86 -26.74
CA ILE A 174 13.37 -18.11 -25.52
C ILE A 174 13.87 -18.80 -24.26
N ASP A 175 13.75 -20.12 -24.13
CA ASP A 175 14.17 -20.82 -22.91
C ASP A 175 15.69 -20.78 -22.70
N ARG A 176 16.48 -20.55 -23.78
CA ARG A 176 17.93 -20.31 -23.71
C ARG A 176 18.26 -18.89 -23.27
N ASP A 177 17.56 -17.90 -23.81
CA ASP A 177 17.89 -16.49 -23.63
C ASP A 177 17.14 -15.87 -22.41
N TYR A 178 16.01 -16.47 -22.02
CA TYR A 178 15.13 -16.13 -20.88
C TYR A 178 14.51 -17.40 -20.23
N PRO A 179 15.29 -18.14 -19.42
CA PRO A 179 14.83 -19.40 -18.85
C PRO A 179 13.59 -19.21 -17.96
N PRO A 180 12.64 -20.17 -17.96
CA PRO A 180 11.49 -20.14 -17.07
C PRO A 180 11.95 -20.17 -15.61
N ILE A 181 11.48 -19.23 -14.79
CA ILE A 181 11.76 -19.21 -13.35
C ILE A 181 10.73 -20.13 -12.65
N PRO A 182 11.13 -21.31 -12.15
CA PRO A 182 10.19 -22.21 -11.49
C PRO A 182 9.66 -21.58 -10.19
N GLY A 183 8.34 -21.58 -10.01
CA GLY A 183 7.68 -21.07 -8.80
C GLY A 183 7.24 -19.59 -8.84
N ALA A 184 7.39 -18.88 -9.96
CA ALA A 184 6.87 -17.53 -10.12
C ALA A 184 6.15 -17.34 -11.47
N THR A 185 4.96 -16.75 -11.43
CA THR A 185 4.17 -16.41 -12.63
C THR A 185 3.84 -14.92 -12.63
N LEU A 186 3.78 -14.32 -13.83
CA LEU A 186 3.33 -12.95 -14.00
C LEU A 186 1.80 -12.93 -13.98
N SER A 187 1.18 -12.10 -13.14
CA SER A 187 -0.27 -11.87 -13.23
C SER A 187 -0.58 -10.97 -14.43
N ASN A 188 -1.80 -11.08 -14.96
CA ASN A 188 -2.24 -10.33 -16.15
C ASN A 188 -2.39 -8.80 -15.94
N GLY A 189 -1.93 -8.27 -14.79
CA GLY A 189 -2.14 -6.88 -14.39
C GLY A 189 -3.60 -6.58 -14.06
N GLY A 190 -3.83 -5.65 -13.13
CA GLY A 190 -5.15 -5.07 -12.88
C GLY A 190 -5.30 -3.75 -13.62
N THR A 191 -6.52 -3.41 -14.05
CA THR A 191 -6.83 -2.08 -14.56
C THR A 191 -7.14 -1.15 -13.38
N THR A 192 -6.47 0.00 -13.32
CA THR A 192 -6.79 1.07 -12.38
C THR A 192 -7.20 2.32 -13.17
N ILE A 193 -8.00 3.19 -12.54
CA ILE A 193 -8.45 4.45 -13.16
C ILE A 193 -7.57 5.60 -12.67
N GLN A 194 -7.33 6.58 -13.55
CA GLN A 194 -6.66 7.84 -13.19
C GLN A 194 -7.64 8.99 -13.37
N ILE A 195 -7.93 9.71 -12.29
CA ILE A 195 -8.70 10.96 -12.32
C ILE A 195 -7.69 12.12 -12.25
N ARG A 196 -7.74 13.04 -13.22
CA ARG A 196 -6.95 14.28 -13.19
C ARG A 196 -7.86 15.40 -12.71
N ARG A 197 -7.45 16.09 -11.64
CA ARG A 197 -8.14 17.24 -11.06
C ARG A 197 -7.33 18.51 -11.29
#